data_AF-A0A7U2F699-F1
#
_entry.id   AF-A0A7U2F699-F1
#
_cell.length_a   1.000
_cell.length_b   1.000
_cell.length_c   1.000
_cell.angle_alpha   90.00
_cell.angle_beta   90.00
_cell.angle_gamma   90.00
#
_symmetry.space_group_name_H-M   'P 1'
#
loop_
_entity.id
_entity.type
_entity.pdbx_description
1 polymer ?
#
loop_
_entity_poly.entity_id
_entity_poly.type
_entity_poly.pdbx_seq_one_letter_code
_entity_poly.pdbx_strand_id
1 'polypeptide(L)'
;MSWTGANHSGGGFRPSRPDNQPTRNTGNHLQPPARTQDIQRPSRQPIHTFNNQRPDQQPHSPSHPAFNRRLFQATSTTEDQNHPDDLLKFIPDHVQAVADFDSSGPHRIHNRDMCSMIVKYLANPAASDNEPTWGMLLYDHLSAPSTLAPEMNLQDLYIWVTRVGLPNAIIDNRRFLLHYYLSEPSASASLPVRYDNQEPLAAYTPVAALPMTARPERNHQIFRAYPTPNGARFVQWLATPILGPEGRYGRLEMPEQMEHRVSMLDGYLNEDETVVRRVESRAMLKRTVGVLGLLWEVWRRNRVLLEGQDGGW
;
A
#
# COMPACT_ATOMS: atom_id res chain seq x y z
N MET A 1 15.78 -30.31 -34.28
CA MET A 1 15.53 -31.23 -35.40
C MET A 1 14.92 -32.50 -34.84
N SER A 2 13.72 -32.84 -35.32
CA SER A 2 13.06 -34.15 -35.37
C SER A 2 13.17 -35.11 -34.17
N TRP A 3 12.06 -35.26 -33.43
CA TRP A 3 11.65 -36.54 -32.84
C TRP A 3 10.17 -36.79 -33.19
N THR A 4 9.92 -37.96 -33.75
CA THR A 4 8.64 -38.49 -34.26
C THR A 4 8.25 -39.74 -33.47
N GLY A 5 6.94 -39.98 -33.34
CA GLY A 5 6.31 -41.22 -32.84
C GLY A 5 5.11 -40.88 -31.94
N ALA A 6 3.83 -40.89 -32.37
CA ALA A 6 2.98 -42.01 -32.83
C ALA A 6 2.92 -43.14 -31.78
N ASN A 7 1.80 -43.73 -31.35
CA ASN A 7 0.38 -43.66 -31.73
C ASN A 7 -0.45 -44.48 -30.69
N HIS A 8 -1.78 -44.25 -30.63
CA HIS A 8 -2.85 -45.15 -30.15
C HIS A 8 -2.93 -45.46 -28.63
N SER A 9 -4.06 -45.66 -27.94
CA SER A 9 -5.46 -46.00 -28.28
C SER A 9 -6.32 -45.57 -27.06
N GLY A 10 -7.56 -45.09 -27.16
CA GLY A 10 -8.75 -45.92 -27.39
C GLY A 10 -9.38 -46.38 -26.07
N GLY A 11 -10.49 -45.77 -25.64
CA GLY A 11 -11.23 -46.19 -24.44
C GLY A 11 -12.37 -45.25 -24.05
N GLY A 12 -13.48 -45.29 -24.78
CA GLY A 12 -14.75 -44.76 -24.29
C GLY A 12 -15.49 -45.82 -23.47
N PHE A 13 -16.24 -45.42 -22.43
CA PHE A 13 -17.52 -46.04 -22.07
C PHE A 13 -18.27 -45.19 -21.01
N ARG A 14 -19.43 -44.69 -21.47
CA ARG A 14 -20.73 -44.32 -20.86
C ARG A 14 -20.91 -43.82 -19.41
N PRO A 15 -21.92 -42.92 -19.22
CA PRO A 15 -22.35 -42.40 -17.92
C PRO A 15 -23.42 -43.28 -17.26
N SER A 16 -23.44 -43.27 -15.92
CA SER A 16 -24.50 -43.88 -15.12
C SER A 16 -25.20 -42.82 -14.26
N ARG A 17 -26.46 -42.52 -14.62
CA ARG A 17 -27.48 -42.01 -13.70
C ARG A 17 -28.16 -43.21 -13.03
N PRO A 18 -28.70 -43.02 -11.82
CA PRO A 18 -30.14 -43.23 -11.71
C PRO A 18 -30.86 -42.17 -10.86
N ASP A 19 -32.13 -42.03 -11.19
CA ASP A 19 -33.18 -41.30 -10.48
C ASP A 19 -33.48 -41.90 -9.10
N ASN A 20 -33.93 -41.06 -8.15
CA ASN A 20 -35.09 -41.37 -7.31
C ASN A 20 -35.59 -40.14 -6.51
N GLN A 21 -36.68 -39.59 -7.03
CA GLN A 21 -37.94 -39.09 -6.46
C GLN A 21 -38.19 -38.88 -4.93
N PRO A 22 -39.26 -38.11 -4.60
CA PRO A 22 -39.39 -37.29 -3.39
C PRO A 22 -40.32 -37.87 -2.32
N THR A 23 -40.24 -37.34 -1.10
CA THR A 23 -41.30 -37.52 -0.07
C THR A 23 -41.86 -36.19 0.39
N ARG A 24 -43.16 -36.00 0.11
CA ARG A 24 -44.10 -35.07 0.75
C ARG A 24 -44.47 -35.60 2.14
N ASN A 25 -44.63 -34.68 3.10
CA ASN A 25 -45.69 -34.71 4.13
C ASN A 25 -45.83 -33.27 4.67
N THR A 26 -46.83 -32.44 4.34
CA THR A 26 -48.22 -32.35 4.86
C THR A 26 -48.29 -32.61 6.36
N GLY A 27 -48.37 -31.58 7.21
CA GLY A 27 -49.57 -30.84 7.64
C GLY A 27 -49.50 -30.78 9.18
N ASN A 28 -50.10 -29.89 9.97
CA ASN A 28 -51.11 -28.87 9.79
C ASN A 28 -51.04 -27.93 11.02
N HIS A 29 -51.53 -26.70 10.83
CA HIS A 29 -52.22 -25.82 11.78
C HIS A 29 -52.05 -25.99 13.31
N LEU A 30 -51.70 -24.89 13.98
CA LEU A 30 -52.59 -24.18 14.92
C LEU A 30 -51.96 -22.84 15.38
N GLN A 31 -52.71 -21.77 15.19
CA GLN A 31 -52.54 -20.42 15.75
C GLN A 31 -53.86 -20.12 16.51
N PRO A 32 -53.95 -19.09 17.38
CA PRO A 32 -53.13 -18.70 18.54
C PRO A 32 -53.99 -18.73 19.83
N PRO A 33 -53.52 -18.19 20.98
CA PRO A 33 -54.01 -16.85 21.32
C PRO A 33 -52.98 -15.92 21.98
N ALA A 34 -53.34 -14.64 21.96
CA ALA A 34 -52.62 -13.52 22.52
C ALA A 34 -52.39 -13.60 24.04
N ARG A 35 -51.23 -13.14 24.50
CA ARG A 35 -51.06 -12.54 25.82
C ARG A 35 -49.90 -11.56 25.85
N THR A 36 -50.24 -10.30 26.01
CA THR A 36 -49.42 -9.18 26.46
C THR A 36 -48.84 -9.50 27.83
N GLN A 37 -47.51 -9.52 27.98
CA GLN A 37 -46.82 -9.23 29.24
C GLN A 37 -45.45 -8.59 28.96
N ASP A 38 -45.17 -7.59 29.78
CA ASP A 38 -44.07 -6.64 29.72
C ASP A 38 -42.68 -7.29 29.68
N ILE A 39 -41.89 -6.93 28.67
CA ILE A 39 -40.45 -7.15 28.67
C ILE A 39 -39.77 -5.86 29.13
N GLN A 40 -39.29 -5.90 30.36
CA GLN A 40 -38.36 -4.94 30.93
C GLN A 40 -37.14 -4.78 30.01
N ARG A 41 -36.86 -3.53 29.64
CA ARG A 41 -35.64 -3.12 28.96
C ARG A 41 -34.43 -3.45 29.84
N PRO A 42 -33.40 -4.16 29.34
CA PRO A 42 -32.08 -4.09 29.96
C PRO A 42 -31.48 -2.70 29.71
N SER A 43 -31.07 -2.10 30.81
CA SER A 43 -30.46 -0.79 30.94
C SER A 43 -29.32 -0.58 29.94
N ARG A 44 -29.38 0.57 29.27
CA ARG A 44 -28.28 1.16 28.50
C ARG A 44 -27.01 1.17 29.37
N GLN A 45 -25.98 0.47 28.93
CA GLN A 45 -24.62 0.72 29.42
C GLN A 45 -24.18 2.12 28.94
N PRO A 46 -23.38 2.84 29.73
CA PRO A 46 -22.99 4.20 29.43
C PRO A 46 -22.10 4.24 28.18
N ILE A 47 -22.49 5.11 27.24
CA ILE A 47 -21.61 5.60 26.19
C ILE A 47 -20.41 6.24 26.91
N HIS A 48 -19.22 5.68 26.71
CA HIS A 48 -17.99 6.36 27.06
C HIS A 48 -17.93 7.66 26.26
N THR A 49 -18.25 8.77 26.92
CA THR A 49 -17.98 10.11 26.45
C THR A 49 -16.47 10.21 26.29
N PHE A 50 -15.97 10.09 25.06
CA PHE A 50 -14.59 10.44 24.75
C PHE A 50 -14.41 11.91 25.11
N ASN A 51 -13.48 12.11 26.03
CA ASN A 51 -13.15 13.38 26.63
C ASN A 51 -12.70 14.34 25.51
N ASN A 52 -13.49 15.38 25.25
CA ASN A 52 -13.06 16.53 24.46
C ASN A 52 -11.97 17.27 25.24
N GLN A 53 -10.73 16.79 25.13
CA GLN A 53 -9.56 17.55 25.54
C GLN A 53 -9.32 18.68 24.55
N ARG A 54 -8.96 19.84 25.12
CA ARG A 54 -8.82 21.16 24.48
C ARG A 54 -7.87 21.15 23.26
N PRO A 55 -8.01 22.13 22.34
CA PRO A 55 -7.14 22.27 21.16
C PRO A 55 -5.71 22.77 21.44
N ASP A 56 -5.27 22.96 22.68
CA ASP A 56 -4.03 23.71 22.99
C ASP A 56 -2.80 22.85 23.29
N GLN A 57 -2.79 21.59 22.86
CA GLN A 57 -1.57 20.78 22.87
C GLN A 57 -1.29 20.29 21.46
N GLN A 58 -0.68 21.15 20.65
CA GLN A 58 0.12 20.66 19.53
C GLN A 58 1.14 19.69 20.12
N PRO A 59 1.17 18.41 19.70
CA PRO A 59 2.29 17.56 20.04
C PRO A 59 3.52 18.27 19.50
N HIS A 60 4.50 18.52 20.37
CA HIS A 60 5.82 18.97 19.97
C HIS A 60 6.33 17.97 18.92
N SER A 61 6.26 18.34 17.65
CA SER A 61 6.95 17.60 16.60
C SER A 61 8.41 17.54 17.03
N PRO A 62 9.00 16.35 17.20
CA PRO A 62 10.42 16.26 17.49
C PRO A 62 11.13 17.03 16.38
N SER A 63 11.92 18.02 16.80
CA SER A 63 12.77 18.83 15.92
C SER A 63 13.90 17.96 15.39
N HIS A 64 13.57 16.92 14.62
CA HIS A 64 14.54 16.32 13.73
C HIS A 64 14.91 17.42 12.72
N PRO A 65 16.20 17.61 12.42
CA PRO A 65 16.59 18.53 11.35
C PRO A 65 15.76 18.16 10.12
N ALA A 66 15.16 19.16 9.47
CA ALA A 66 14.44 18.93 8.22
C ALA A 66 15.46 18.35 7.23
N PHE A 67 15.52 17.02 7.14
CA PHE A 67 16.47 16.33 6.30
C PHE A 67 16.23 16.82 4.87
N ASN A 68 17.30 17.33 4.25
CA ASN A 68 17.23 17.73 2.86
C ASN A 68 16.74 16.52 2.06
N ARG A 69 15.63 16.68 1.34
CA ARG A 69 15.06 15.56 0.60
C ARG A 69 15.97 15.06 -0.52
N ARG A 70 17.00 15.83 -0.87
CA ARG A 70 17.93 15.50 -1.95
C ARG A 70 18.90 14.40 -1.51
N LEU A 71 18.83 13.25 -2.17
CA LEU A 71 19.81 12.18 -2.02
C LEU A 71 21.02 12.37 -2.94
N PHE A 72 20.84 13.10 -4.04
CA PHE A 72 21.88 13.32 -5.03
C PHE A 72 22.42 14.74 -4.87
N GLN A 73 23.72 14.92 -5.05
CA GLN A 73 24.32 16.24 -5.10
C GLN A 73 24.26 16.80 -6.53
N ALA A 74 23.82 18.05 -6.64
CA ALA A 74 23.88 18.85 -7.85
C ALA A 74 25.35 19.17 -8.17
N THR A 75 25.82 18.81 -9.36
CA THR A 75 27.14 19.25 -9.83
C THR A 75 27.06 20.72 -10.18
N SER A 76 27.68 21.56 -9.36
CA SER A 76 27.82 22.98 -9.64
C SER A 76 28.76 23.20 -10.82
N THR A 77 28.27 23.06 -12.05
CA THR A 77 28.82 23.66 -13.27
C THR A 77 27.80 23.39 -14.38
N THR A 78 27.16 24.45 -14.86
CA THR A 78 26.02 24.48 -15.81
C THR A 78 24.67 24.09 -15.23
N GLU A 79 23.65 24.89 -15.55
CA GLU A 79 22.26 24.75 -15.14
C GLU A 79 21.75 23.31 -15.29
N ASP A 80 21.67 22.61 -14.17
CA ASP A 80 21.17 21.25 -14.00
C ASP A 80 19.73 21.13 -14.53
N GLN A 81 19.57 20.67 -15.77
CA GLN A 81 18.24 20.36 -16.31
C GLN A 81 17.74 18.95 -15.96
N ASN A 82 18.54 18.09 -15.31
CA ASN A 82 18.16 16.69 -15.07
C ASN A 82 18.72 16.13 -13.76
N HIS A 83 18.43 16.75 -12.61
CA HIS A 83 18.84 16.16 -11.33
C HIS A 83 17.97 14.91 -11.05
N PRO A 84 18.53 13.77 -10.62
CA PRO A 84 17.73 12.56 -10.38
C PRO A 84 16.54 12.78 -9.43
N ASP A 85 16.70 13.60 -8.39
CA ASP A 85 15.59 13.94 -7.47
C ASP A 85 14.46 14.77 -8.14
N ASP A 86 14.66 15.31 -9.34
CA ASP A 86 13.58 15.92 -10.12
C ASP A 86 12.54 14.88 -10.56
N LEU A 87 12.89 13.58 -10.56
CA LEU A 87 11.95 12.49 -10.75
C LEU A 87 10.97 12.36 -9.56
N LEU A 88 11.36 12.84 -8.37
CA LEU A 88 10.57 12.79 -7.15
C LEU A 88 9.64 14.00 -6.96
N LYS A 89 9.85 15.11 -7.69
CA LYS A 89 9.14 16.39 -7.43
C LYS A 89 7.62 16.32 -7.53
N PHE A 90 7.10 15.26 -8.15
CA PHE A 90 5.66 15.03 -8.30
C PHE A 90 5.09 14.05 -7.27
N ILE A 91 5.90 13.54 -6.35
CA ILE A 91 5.44 12.71 -5.25
C ILE A 91 5.19 13.64 -4.06
N PRO A 92 3.92 13.91 -3.71
CA PRO A 92 3.62 14.73 -2.55
C PRO A 92 4.13 14.07 -1.27
N ASP A 93 4.40 14.89 -0.25
CA ASP A 93 4.61 14.35 1.08
C ASP A 93 3.38 13.58 1.56
N HIS A 94 3.59 12.53 2.34
CA HIS A 94 2.51 11.70 2.87
C HIS A 94 1.41 12.53 3.54
N VAL A 95 1.73 13.52 4.39
CA VAL A 95 0.74 14.37 5.09
C VAL A 95 -0.08 15.20 4.10
N GLN A 96 0.57 15.79 3.10
CA GLN A 96 -0.10 16.55 2.05
C GLN A 96 -1.02 15.65 1.23
N ALA A 97 -0.52 14.48 0.86
CA ALA A 97 -1.27 13.49 0.08
C ALA A 97 -2.47 12.93 0.86
N VAL A 98 -2.39 12.78 2.19
CA VAL A 98 -3.52 12.44 3.05
C VAL A 98 -4.61 13.50 2.94
N ALA A 99 -4.22 14.76 3.08
CA ALA A 99 -5.16 15.88 3.10
C ALA A 99 -5.86 16.08 1.75
N ASP A 100 -5.14 15.81 0.67
CA ASP A 100 -5.62 15.96 -0.71
C ASP A 100 -6.28 14.71 -1.29
N PHE A 101 -6.26 13.58 -0.58
CA PHE A 101 -6.85 12.34 -1.06
C PHE A 101 -8.38 12.48 -1.17
N ASP A 102 -8.88 12.46 -2.41
CA ASP A 102 -10.29 12.68 -2.73
C ASP A 102 -11.01 11.35 -2.95
N SER A 103 -11.67 10.83 -1.92
CA SER A 103 -12.55 9.65 -2.05
C SER A 103 -13.95 10.01 -2.57
N SER A 104 -14.20 11.28 -2.87
CA SER A 104 -15.54 11.76 -3.20
C SER A 104 -15.46 12.91 -4.20
N GLY A 105 -15.87 12.68 -5.45
CA GLY A 105 -15.95 13.73 -6.45
C GLY A 105 -16.70 14.99 -5.96
N PRO A 106 -16.62 16.11 -6.70
CA PRO A 106 -16.85 17.49 -6.21
C PRO A 106 -18.24 17.80 -5.62
N HIS A 107 -19.18 16.86 -5.62
CA HIS A 107 -20.55 17.02 -5.11
C HIS A 107 -20.97 15.99 -4.05
N ARG A 108 -20.06 15.16 -3.53
CA ARG A 108 -20.39 14.16 -2.49
C ARG A 108 -19.68 14.48 -1.18
N ILE A 109 -20.24 15.42 -0.43
CA ILE A 109 -19.92 15.53 0.99
C ILE A 109 -20.45 14.24 1.63
N HIS A 110 -19.66 13.59 2.48
CA HIS A 110 -19.95 12.35 3.24
C HIS A 110 -19.54 11.03 2.56
N ASN A 111 -18.24 10.74 2.58
CA ASN A 111 -17.69 9.45 3.03
C ASN A 111 -16.16 9.53 3.05
N ARG A 112 -15.61 10.19 4.07
CA ARG A 112 -14.18 10.33 4.31
C ARG A 112 -13.52 9.03 4.83
N ASP A 113 -14.27 7.98 5.15
CA ASP A 113 -13.89 7.16 6.31
C ASP A 113 -12.88 6.01 6.11
N MET A 114 -12.82 5.28 4.99
CA MET A 114 -11.81 4.20 4.89
C MET A 114 -10.41 4.74 4.67
N CYS A 115 -10.28 5.56 3.64
CA CYS A 115 -8.98 6.08 3.29
C CYS A 115 -8.51 7.00 4.39
N SER A 116 -9.32 7.89 4.98
CA SER A 116 -8.81 8.71 6.10
C SER A 116 -8.50 7.91 7.37
N MET A 117 -9.23 6.83 7.70
CA MET A 117 -8.93 6.01 8.88
C MET A 117 -7.64 5.20 8.66
N ILE A 118 -7.52 4.51 7.54
CA ILE A 118 -6.30 3.76 7.19
C ILE A 118 -5.16 4.76 7.05
N VAL A 119 -5.37 5.85 6.32
CA VAL A 119 -4.39 6.92 6.16
C VAL A 119 -4.01 7.57 7.50
N LYS A 120 -4.88 7.62 8.50
CA LYS A 120 -4.52 8.06 9.86
C LYS A 120 -3.55 7.07 10.54
N TYR A 121 -3.76 5.77 10.41
CA TYR A 121 -2.76 4.77 10.83
C TYR A 121 -1.48 4.88 10.02
N LEU A 122 -1.58 5.24 8.74
CA LEU A 122 -0.45 5.44 7.84
C LEU A 122 0.33 6.75 8.12
N ALA A 123 -0.35 7.79 8.59
CA ALA A 123 0.24 9.08 8.92
C ALA A 123 0.92 9.08 10.30
N ASN A 124 0.63 8.09 11.15
CA ASN A 124 1.31 7.89 12.41
C ASN A 124 1.66 6.42 12.64
N PRO A 125 2.66 5.88 11.91
CA PRO A 125 3.11 4.50 12.07
C PRO A 125 3.64 4.21 13.47
N ALA A 126 4.16 5.24 14.17
CA ALA A 126 4.69 5.14 15.52
C ALA A 126 3.60 4.93 16.59
N ALA A 127 2.31 5.07 16.25
CA ALA A 127 1.22 4.89 17.20
C ALA A 127 0.98 3.42 17.61
N SER A 128 1.56 2.44 16.89
CA SER A 128 1.40 1.01 17.21
C SER A 128 2.63 0.22 16.79
N ASP A 129 3.14 -0.64 17.68
CA ASP A 129 4.19 -1.62 17.35
C ASP A 129 3.64 -2.80 16.53
N ASN A 130 2.33 -3.02 16.60
CA ASN A 130 1.65 -4.14 15.97
C ASN A 130 1.06 -3.74 14.61
N GLU A 131 1.28 -4.59 13.61
CA GLU A 131 0.66 -4.45 12.30
C GLU A 131 -0.87 -4.50 12.42
N PRO A 132 -1.59 -3.52 11.85
CA PRO A 132 -3.04 -3.59 11.76
C PRO A 132 -3.51 -4.81 10.96
N THR A 133 -4.63 -5.41 11.34
CA THR A 133 -5.24 -6.50 10.57
C THR A 133 -5.91 -5.94 9.30
N TRP A 134 -5.10 -5.56 8.30
CA TRP A 134 -5.55 -4.87 7.09
C TRP A 134 -6.71 -5.56 6.39
N GLY A 135 -6.65 -6.90 6.28
CA GLY A 135 -7.71 -7.68 5.65
C GLY A 135 -9.07 -7.52 6.33
N MET A 136 -9.10 -7.51 7.67
CA MET A 136 -10.33 -7.32 8.44
C MET A 136 -10.83 -5.87 8.30
N LEU A 137 -9.94 -4.89 8.46
CA LEU A 137 -10.29 -3.47 8.33
C LEU A 137 -10.88 -3.13 6.95
N LEU A 138 -10.25 -3.63 5.89
CA LEU A 138 -10.73 -3.44 4.52
C LEU A 138 -12.04 -4.21 4.28
N TYR A 139 -12.13 -5.47 4.72
CA TYR A 139 -13.34 -6.28 4.54
C TYR A 139 -14.56 -5.65 5.23
N ASP A 140 -14.40 -5.22 6.48
CA ASP A 140 -15.46 -4.59 7.27
C ASP A 140 -15.95 -3.31 6.60
N HIS A 141 -15.02 -2.50 6.07
CA HIS A 141 -15.39 -1.29 5.34
C HIS A 141 -16.13 -1.58 4.03
N LEU A 142 -15.61 -2.52 3.21
CA LEU A 142 -16.23 -2.86 1.93
C LEU A 142 -17.62 -3.49 2.10
N SER A 143 -17.85 -4.15 3.25
CA SER A 143 -19.12 -4.78 3.59
C SER A 143 -20.12 -3.82 4.25
N ALA A 144 -19.69 -2.62 4.65
CA ALA A 144 -20.56 -1.67 5.34
C ALA A 144 -21.62 -1.08 4.38
N PRO A 145 -22.92 -1.11 4.74
CA PRO A 145 -24.00 -0.58 3.88
C PRO A 145 -23.87 0.91 3.55
N SER A 146 -23.15 1.67 4.38
CA SER A 146 -22.91 3.11 4.21
C SER A 146 -21.79 3.41 3.21
N THR A 147 -21.01 2.41 2.81
CA THR A 147 -19.86 2.61 1.91
C THR A 147 -20.34 2.86 0.49
N LEU A 148 -20.07 4.05 -0.01
CA LEU A 148 -20.31 4.42 -1.40
C LEU A 148 -19.12 3.99 -2.26
N ALA A 149 -19.39 3.32 -3.38
CA ALA A 149 -18.39 2.88 -4.35
C ALA A 149 -17.19 2.11 -3.72
N PRO A 150 -17.45 0.99 -3.01
CA PRO A 150 -16.43 0.25 -2.27
C PRO A 150 -15.25 -0.20 -3.13
N GLU A 151 -15.52 -0.64 -4.36
CA GLU A 151 -14.48 -1.07 -5.32
C GLU A 151 -13.55 0.08 -5.72
N MET A 152 -14.12 1.22 -6.10
CA MET A 152 -13.39 2.43 -6.45
C MET A 152 -12.48 2.90 -5.31
N ASN A 153 -13.01 2.98 -4.07
CA ASN A 153 -12.23 3.39 -2.90
C ASN A 153 -11.04 2.46 -2.64
N LEU A 154 -11.22 1.16 -2.89
CA LEU A 154 -10.16 0.16 -2.71
C LEU A 154 -9.05 0.30 -3.76
N GLN A 155 -9.41 0.60 -5.00
CA GLN A 155 -8.47 0.91 -6.07
C GLN A 155 -7.73 2.23 -5.78
N ASP A 156 -8.43 3.27 -5.31
CA ASP A 156 -7.81 4.55 -4.96
C ASP A 156 -6.81 4.41 -3.82
N LEU A 157 -7.16 3.66 -2.77
CA LEU A 157 -6.25 3.36 -1.66
C LEU A 157 -5.00 2.63 -2.16
N TYR A 158 -5.17 1.64 -3.03
CA TYR A 158 -4.05 0.91 -3.61
C TYR A 158 -3.11 1.82 -4.41
N ILE A 159 -3.68 2.68 -5.26
CA ILE A 159 -2.90 3.63 -6.05
C ILE A 159 -2.18 4.61 -5.11
N TRP A 160 -2.86 5.11 -4.08
CA TRP A 160 -2.21 5.96 -3.07
C TRP A 160 -1.02 5.27 -2.39
N VAL A 161 -1.18 4.02 -1.95
CA VAL A 161 -0.11 3.25 -1.30
C VAL A 161 1.07 3.04 -2.24
N THR A 162 0.82 2.64 -3.49
CA THR A 162 1.88 2.33 -4.46
C THR A 162 2.52 3.55 -5.09
N ARG A 163 1.85 4.72 -5.11
CA ARG A 163 2.36 5.96 -5.72
C ARG A 163 2.85 7.00 -4.75
N VAL A 164 2.46 6.91 -3.48
CA VAL A 164 2.83 7.89 -2.46
C VAL A 164 3.37 7.21 -1.22
N GLY A 165 2.59 6.32 -0.59
CA GLY A 165 2.96 5.72 0.70
C GLY A 165 4.30 4.99 0.66
N LEU A 166 4.38 3.95 -0.18
CA LEU A 166 5.60 3.16 -0.39
C LEU A 166 6.76 4.02 -0.91
N PRO A 167 6.59 4.87 -1.95
CA PRO A 167 7.66 5.75 -2.38
C PRO A 167 8.25 6.64 -1.28
N ASN A 168 7.43 7.32 -0.47
CA ASN A 168 7.94 8.14 0.64
C ASN A 168 8.68 7.28 1.68
N ALA A 169 8.13 6.11 2.04
CA ALA A 169 8.77 5.20 2.99
C ALA A 169 10.15 4.72 2.49
N ILE A 170 10.26 4.39 1.21
CA ILE A 170 11.52 3.94 0.58
C ILE A 170 12.54 5.07 0.50
N ILE A 171 12.09 6.28 0.16
CA ILE A 171 12.95 7.48 0.14
C ILE A 171 13.58 7.69 1.52
N ASP A 172 12.80 7.61 2.58
CA ASP A 172 13.29 7.75 3.95
C ASP A 172 14.23 6.59 4.32
N ASN A 173 13.90 5.34 3.95
CA ASN A 173 14.76 4.18 4.16
C ASN A 173 16.14 4.39 3.53
N ARG A 174 16.19 4.83 2.26
CA ARG A 174 17.44 5.09 1.55
C ARG A 174 18.25 6.22 2.20
N ARG A 175 17.60 7.24 2.76
CA ARG A 175 18.30 8.30 3.52
C ARG A 175 18.94 7.74 4.76
N PHE A 176 18.19 7.01 5.58
CA PHE A 176 18.74 6.45 6.81
C PHE A 176 19.86 5.45 6.53
N LEU A 177 19.71 4.60 5.51
CA LEU A 177 20.78 3.70 5.06
C LEU A 177 22.02 4.45 4.59
N LEU A 178 21.86 5.55 3.84
CA LEU A 178 23.00 6.37 3.41
C LEU A 178 23.75 6.90 4.62
N HIS A 179 23.05 7.45 5.62
CA HIS A 179 23.67 7.89 6.87
C HIS A 179 24.40 6.74 7.57
N TYR A 180 23.75 5.59 7.68
CA TYR A 180 24.33 4.41 8.31
C TYR A 180 25.61 3.95 7.61
N TYR A 181 25.63 3.80 6.27
CA TYR A 181 26.83 3.35 5.56
C TYR A 181 27.94 4.41 5.49
N LEU A 182 27.62 5.69 5.63
CA LEU A 182 28.64 6.74 5.79
C LEU A 182 29.29 6.67 7.17
N SER A 183 28.53 6.31 8.22
CA SER A 183 29.04 6.11 9.58
C SER A 183 29.77 4.77 9.73
N GLU A 184 29.26 3.71 9.08
CA GLU A 184 29.76 2.33 9.16
C GLU A 184 30.09 1.77 7.75
N PRO A 185 31.18 2.23 7.10
CA PRO A 185 31.50 1.84 5.72
C PRO A 185 31.77 0.35 5.51
N SER A 186 32.12 -0.37 6.59
CA SER A 186 32.40 -1.81 6.56
C SER A 186 31.14 -2.67 6.69
N ALA A 187 29.97 -2.06 6.90
CA ALA A 187 28.73 -2.80 7.07
C ALA A 187 28.34 -3.57 5.79
N SER A 188 27.66 -4.69 6.00
CA SER A 188 27.22 -5.58 4.92
C SER A 188 26.19 -4.90 4.00
N ALA A 189 26.28 -5.14 2.69
CA ALA A 189 25.26 -4.73 1.74
C ALA A 189 23.88 -5.36 2.00
N SER A 190 23.83 -6.49 2.71
CA SER A 190 22.61 -7.29 2.93
C SER A 190 21.99 -7.02 4.30
N LEU A 191 21.88 -5.75 4.69
CA LEU A 191 21.19 -5.39 5.93
C LEU A 191 19.69 -5.77 5.87
N PRO A 192 19.16 -6.46 6.89
CA PRO A 192 17.75 -6.83 6.95
C PRO A 192 16.78 -5.63 6.88
N VAL A 193 17.25 -4.45 7.29
CA VAL A 193 16.48 -3.20 7.34
C VAL A 193 16.38 -2.46 6.00
N ARG A 194 16.97 -3.00 4.92
CA ARG A 194 16.80 -2.42 3.58
C ARG A 194 15.38 -2.59 3.08
N TYR A 195 14.82 -1.56 2.45
CA TYR A 195 13.49 -1.63 1.83
C TYR A 195 13.38 -2.72 0.74
N ASP A 196 14.47 -2.99 0.01
CA ASP A 196 14.53 -3.95 -1.09
C ASP A 196 15.04 -5.34 -0.68
N ASN A 197 15.16 -5.59 0.62
CA ASN A 197 15.36 -6.94 1.15
C ASN A 197 14.01 -7.67 1.22
N GLN A 198 13.44 -7.94 0.05
CA GLN A 198 12.16 -8.61 -0.17
C GLN A 198 12.35 -9.78 -1.14
N GLU A 199 11.29 -10.56 -1.38
CA GLU A 199 11.33 -11.63 -2.38
C GLU A 199 11.72 -11.09 -3.78
N PRO A 200 12.37 -11.93 -4.61
CA PRO A 200 12.75 -11.53 -5.95
C PRO A 200 11.53 -11.17 -6.81
N LEU A 201 11.75 -10.35 -7.85
CA LEU A 201 10.68 -9.94 -8.77
C LEU A 201 9.93 -11.12 -9.40
N ALA A 202 10.54 -12.29 -9.53
CA ALA A 202 9.87 -13.50 -10.04
C ALA A 202 8.67 -13.96 -9.18
N ALA A 203 8.62 -13.59 -7.90
CA ALA A 203 7.49 -13.88 -7.01
C ALA A 203 6.30 -12.92 -7.21
N TYR A 204 6.51 -11.78 -7.87
CA TYR A 204 5.45 -10.81 -8.15
C TYR A 204 4.49 -11.34 -9.22
N THR A 205 3.19 -11.27 -8.93
CA THR A 205 2.12 -11.57 -9.90
C THR A 205 1.72 -10.29 -10.62
N PRO A 206 1.93 -10.16 -11.95
CA PRO A 206 1.54 -8.95 -12.70
C PRO A 206 0.06 -8.59 -12.56
N VAL A 207 -0.25 -7.30 -12.47
CA VAL A 207 -1.65 -6.82 -12.38
C VAL A 207 -2.50 -7.28 -13.56
N ALA A 208 -1.90 -7.39 -14.75
CA ALA A 208 -2.56 -7.87 -15.96
C ALA A 208 -2.96 -9.36 -15.92
N ALA A 209 -2.40 -10.14 -14.98
CA ALA A 209 -2.75 -11.54 -14.78
C ALA A 209 -3.91 -11.74 -13.79
N LEU A 210 -4.41 -10.66 -13.18
CA LEU A 210 -5.54 -10.73 -12.25
C LEU A 210 -6.88 -10.79 -12.98
N PRO A 211 -7.93 -11.35 -12.34
CA PRO A 211 -9.30 -11.25 -12.83
C PRO A 211 -9.70 -9.79 -13.07
N MET A 212 -10.25 -9.51 -14.25
CA MET A 212 -10.63 -8.17 -14.68
C MET A 212 -12.13 -8.04 -14.86
N THR A 213 -12.67 -6.89 -14.47
CA THR A 213 -14.03 -6.48 -14.75
C THR A 213 -14.21 -6.23 -16.26
N ALA A 214 -15.39 -6.58 -16.78
CA ALA A 214 -15.74 -6.37 -18.18
C ALA A 214 -15.93 -4.88 -18.54
N ARG A 215 -16.23 -4.04 -17.54
CA ARG A 215 -16.41 -2.59 -17.70
C ARG A 215 -15.35 -1.87 -16.88
N PRO A 216 -14.32 -1.27 -17.51
CA PRO A 216 -13.32 -0.51 -16.78
C PRO A 216 -13.96 0.65 -16.04
N GLU A 217 -13.59 0.87 -14.79
CA GLU A 217 -13.81 2.17 -14.18
C GLU A 217 -12.96 3.21 -14.92
N ARG A 218 -13.52 4.41 -15.14
CA ARG A 218 -12.75 5.48 -15.79
C ARG A 218 -11.66 5.95 -14.82
N ASN A 219 -10.47 6.19 -15.35
CA ASN A 219 -9.44 6.93 -14.62
C ASN A 219 -10.04 8.25 -14.16
N HIS A 220 -9.87 8.53 -12.87
CA HIS A 220 -10.30 9.77 -12.25
C HIS A 220 -9.20 10.25 -11.31
N GLN A 221 -9.30 11.52 -10.93
CA GLN A 221 -8.29 12.16 -10.11
C GLN A 221 -8.45 11.68 -8.66
N ILE A 222 -7.40 11.08 -8.10
CA ILE A 222 -7.39 10.61 -6.70
C ILE A 222 -6.93 11.70 -5.71
N PHE A 223 -6.28 12.75 -6.22
CA PHE A 223 -5.80 13.88 -5.43
C PHE A 223 -6.45 15.17 -5.91
N ARG A 224 -6.88 16.05 -5.00
CA ARG A 224 -7.55 17.30 -5.41
C ARG A 224 -6.63 18.26 -6.13
N ALA A 225 -5.41 18.46 -5.62
CA ALA A 225 -4.54 19.53 -6.07
C ALA A 225 -3.47 19.10 -7.09
N TYR A 226 -3.24 17.79 -7.26
CA TYR A 226 -2.11 17.27 -8.06
C TYR A 226 -2.51 16.06 -8.91
N PRO A 227 -1.77 15.76 -9.99
CA PRO A 227 -1.95 14.51 -10.72
C PRO A 227 -1.42 13.32 -9.91
N THR A 228 -1.94 12.11 -10.18
CA THR A 228 -1.37 10.87 -9.63
C THR A 228 0.11 10.73 -10.02
N PRO A 229 1.03 10.48 -9.07
CA PRO A 229 2.44 10.30 -9.40
C PRO A 229 2.67 9.14 -10.36
N ASN A 230 3.61 9.33 -11.29
CA ASN A 230 4.00 8.30 -12.24
C ASN A 230 5.02 7.35 -11.60
N GLY A 231 4.62 6.10 -11.34
CA GLY A 231 5.47 5.09 -10.75
C GLY A 231 6.71 4.73 -11.56
N ALA A 232 6.67 4.84 -12.89
CA ALA A 232 7.83 4.58 -13.74
C ALA A 232 8.97 5.56 -13.45
N ARG A 233 8.65 6.82 -13.14
CA ARG A 233 9.65 7.82 -12.72
C ARG A 233 10.27 7.47 -11.38
N PHE A 234 9.47 6.95 -10.45
CA PHE A 234 9.98 6.51 -9.15
C PHE A 234 10.90 5.29 -9.27
N VAL A 235 10.51 4.28 -10.06
CA VAL A 235 11.38 3.12 -10.33
C VAL A 235 12.66 3.53 -11.06
N GLN A 236 12.57 4.48 -12.00
CA GLN A 236 13.76 5.06 -12.63
C GLN A 236 14.69 5.72 -11.59
N TRP A 237 14.12 6.46 -10.64
CA TRP A 237 14.90 7.03 -9.53
C TRP A 237 15.56 5.96 -8.65
N LEU A 238 14.86 4.87 -8.32
CA LEU A 238 15.44 3.75 -7.55
C LEU A 238 16.64 3.11 -8.25
N ALA A 239 16.53 2.95 -9.57
CA ALA A 239 17.57 2.41 -10.43
C ALA A 239 18.71 3.40 -10.71
N THR A 240 18.57 4.67 -10.33
CA THR A 240 19.61 5.68 -10.56
C THR A 240 20.69 5.56 -9.48
N PRO A 241 21.97 5.32 -9.83
CA PRO A 241 23.05 5.23 -8.87
C PRO A 241 23.21 6.55 -8.11
N ILE A 242 23.15 6.51 -6.78
CA ILE A 242 23.43 7.69 -5.95
C ILE A 242 24.89 8.09 -6.19
N LEU A 243 25.14 9.39 -6.31
CA LEU A 243 26.49 9.91 -6.52
C LEU A 243 26.98 10.52 -5.22
N GLY A 244 28.12 10.04 -4.71
CA GLY A 244 28.76 10.60 -3.52
C GLY A 244 29.32 12.00 -3.78
N PRO A 245 29.63 12.76 -2.71
CA PRO A 245 30.25 14.07 -2.84
C PRO A 245 31.56 14.00 -3.64
N GLU A 246 31.84 15.05 -4.40
CA GLU A 246 33.16 15.23 -5.01
C GLU A 246 34.20 15.49 -3.93
N GLY A 247 35.09 14.51 -3.72
CA GLY A 247 36.22 14.61 -2.83
C GLY A 247 37.48 15.11 -3.55
N ARG A 248 38.55 15.34 -2.78
CA ARG A 248 39.87 15.78 -3.28
C ARG A 248 40.48 14.85 -4.33
N TYR A 249 40.02 13.60 -4.39
CA TYR A 249 40.51 12.55 -5.28
C TYR A 249 39.48 12.10 -6.33
N GLY A 250 38.42 12.89 -6.55
CA GLY A 250 37.31 12.56 -7.46
C GLY A 250 36.01 12.28 -6.70
N ARG A 251 34.95 11.92 -7.44
CA ARG A 251 33.69 11.48 -6.85
C ARG A 251 33.94 10.26 -5.98
N LEU A 252 33.45 10.30 -4.74
CA LEU A 252 33.31 9.10 -3.95
C LEU A 252 32.34 8.17 -4.69
N GLU A 253 32.87 7.06 -5.21
CA GLU A 253 32.05 5.95 -5.64
C GLU A 253 31.17 5.55 -4.46
N MET A 254 29.89 5.44 -4.74
CA MET A 254 28.88 5.28 -3.72
C MET A 254 29.04 3.89 -3.08
N PRO A 255 28.79 3.71 -1.78
CA PRO A 255 28.94 2.40 -1.16
C PRO A 255 28.15 1.36 -1.96
N GLU A 256 28.78 0.32 -2.51
CA GLU A 256 28.09 -0.72 -3.30
C GLU A 256 26.88 -1.29 -2.52
N GLN A 257 26.96 -1.20 -1.19
CA GLN A 257 25.89 -1.52 -0.27
C GLN A 257 24.57 -0.77 -0.49
N MET A 258 24.58 0.37 -1.17
CA MET A 258 23.43 1.25 -1.39
C MET A 258 22.81 1.07 -2.79
N GLU A 259 23.39 0.22 -3.63
CA GLU A 259 22.78 -0.14 -4.92
C GLU A 259 21.40 -0.75 -4.71
N HIS A 260 20.47 -0.41 -5.60
CA HIS A 260 19.11 -0.94 -5.54
C HIS A 260 19.06 -2.37 -6.09
N ARG A 261 18.43 -3.26 -5.34
CA ARG A 261 18.16 -4.64 -5.72
C ARG A 261 16.72 -4.75 -6.22
N VAL A 262 16.57 -5.15 -7.48
CA VAL A 262 15.25 -5.38 -8.07
C VAL A 262 14.53 -6.49 -7.31
N SER A 263 13.31 -6.21 -6.86
CA SER A 263 12.52 -7.05 -5.97
C SER A 263 11.05 -7.10 -6.42
N MET A 264 10.22 -7.89 -5.72
CA MET A 264 8.76 -7.90 -5.96
C MET A 264 8.10 -6.52 -5.81
N LEU A 265 8.71 -5.64 -5.00
CA LEU A 265 8.22 -4.29 -4.72
C LEU A 265 8.15 -3.44 -6.00
N ASP A 266 9.15 -3.57 -6.87
CA ASP A 266 9.28 -2.85 -8.13
C ASP A 266 8.10 -3.09 -9.07
N GLY A 267 7.58 -4.33 -9.06
CA GLY A 267 6.38 -4.70 -9.79
C GLY A 267 5.17 -3.87 -9.37
N TYR A 268 4.91 -3.77 -8.06
CA TYR A 268 3.80 -2.98 -7.51
C TYR A 268 3.96 -1.47 -7.76
N LEU A 269 5.19 -0.96 -7.66
CA LEU A 269 5.50 0.46 -7.84
C LEU A 269 5.28 0.96 -9.27
N ASN A 270 5.28 0.07 -10.28
CA ASN A 270 5.22 0.44 -11.70
C ASN A 270 3.95 -0.05 -12.43
N GLU A 271 2.89 -0.42 -11.71
CA GLU A 271 1.67 -0.91 -12.36
C GLU A 271 0.95 0.18 -13.14
N ASP A 272 0.34 -0.17 -14.27
CA ASP A 272 -0.47 0.79 -15.03
C ASP A 272 -1.81 1.04 -14.32
N GLU A 273 -2.13 2.31 -14.05
CA GLU A 273 -3.37 2.69 -13.36
C GLU A 273 -4.60 2.19 -14.11
N THR A 274 -4.63 2.29 -15.45
CA THR A 274 -5.77 1.83 -16.26
C THR A 274 -6.03 0.33 -16.11
N VAL A 275 -4.99 -0.46 -15.82
CA VAL A 275 -5.10 -1.89 -15.58
C VAL A 275 -5.58 -2.15 -14.15
N VAL A 276 -5.05 -1.41 -13.18
CA VAL A 276 -5.52 -1.46 -11.77
C VAL A 276 -7.02 -1.16 -11.67
N ARG A 277 -7.52 -0.16 -12.41
CA ARG A 277 -8.94 0.21 -12.48
C ARG A 277 -9.88 -0.88 -13.02
N ARG A 278 -9.31 -1.95 -13.55
CA ARG A 278 -10.05 -3.09 -14.11
C ARG A 278 -10.01 -4.31 -13.22
N VAL A 279 -9.23 -4.32 -12.13
CA VAL A 279 -9.11 -5.51 -11.29
C VAL A 279 -10.40 -5.73 -10.49
N GLU A 280 -10.91 -6.97 -10.49
CA GLU A 280 -12.08 -7.34 -9.70
C GLU A 280 -11.86 -7.14 -8.19
N SER A 281 -12.89 -6.68 -7.48
CA SER A 281 -12.79 -6.26 -6.07
C SER A 281 -12.15 -7.29 -5.13
N ARG A 282 -12.41 -8.61 -5.31
CA ARG A 282 -11.79 -9.66 -4.47
C ARG A 282 -10.29 -9.79 -4.71
N ALA A 283 -9.86 -9.72 -5.96
CA ALA A 283 -8.45 -9.75 -6.32
C ALA A 283 -7.76 -8.46 -5.87
N MET A 284 -8.45 -7.33 -6.04
CA MET A 284 -8.00 -6.02 -5.59
C MET A 284 -7.80 -5.98 -4.08
N LEU A 285 -8.75 -6.53 -3.29
CA LEU A 285 -8.65 -6.59 -1.83
C LEU A 285 -7.38 -7.33 -1.38
N LYS A 286 -7.15 -8.54 -1.92
CA LYS A 286 -5.95 -9.31 -1.59
C LYS A 286 -4.67 -8.56 -1.96
N ARG A 287 -4.66 -7.89 -3.12
CA ARG A 287 -3.52 -7.09 -3.59
C ARG A 287 -3.27 -5.87 -2.70
N THR A 288 -4.32 -5.15 -2.32
CA THR A 288 -4.24 -3.98 -1.42
C THR A 288 -3.74 -4.36 -0.03
N VAL A 289 -4.20 -5.48 0.53
CA VAL A 289 -3.66 -6.02 1.79
C VAL A 289 -2.15 -6.29 1.65
N GLY A 290 -1.72 -6.89 0.55
CA GLY A 290 -0.30 -7.17 0.29
C GLY A 290 0.57 -5.91 0.29
N VAL A 291 0.17 -4.86 -0.43
CA VAL A 291 0.96 -3.62 -0.49
C VAL A 291 0.90 -2.80 0.81
N LEU A 292 -0.18 -2.88 1.58
CA LEU A 292 -0.24 -2.29 2.92
C LEU A 292 0.72 -2.98 3.89
N GLY A 293 0.83 -4.31 3.83
CA GLY A 293 1.82 -5.05 4.62
C GLY A 293 3.26 -4.71 4.22
N LEU A 294 3.54 -4.55 2.91
CA LEU A 294 4.84 -4.09 2.45
C LEU A 294 5.16 -2.67 2.97
N LEU A 295 4.18 -1.76 2.94
CA LEU A 295 4.35 -0.40 3.47
C LEU A 295 4.68 -0.41 4.95
N TRP A 296 3.92 -1.19 5.72
CA TRP A 296 4.12 -1.36 7.15
C TRP A 296 5.54 -1.86 7.47
N GLU A 297 6.00 -2.86 6.74
CA GLU A 297 7.33 -3.45 6.93
C GLU A 297 8.44 -2.44 6.63
N VAL A 298 8.35 -1.65 5.55
CA VAL A 298 9.34 -0.61 5.25
C VAL A 298 9.38 0.45 6.36
N TRP A 299 8.23 0.84 6.91
CA TRP A 299 8.20 1.77 8.04
C TRP A 299 8.80 1.22 9.31
N ARG A 300 8.54 -0.04 9.65
CA ARG A 300 9.20 -0.69 10.78
C ARG A 300 10.71 -0.65 10.62
N ARG A 301 11.21 -0.94 9.42
CA ARG A 301 12.64 -0.85 9.11
C ARG A 301 13.19 0.57 9.26
N ASN A 302 12.43 1.58 8.80
CA ASN A 302 12.80 2.99 8.99
C ASN A 302 12.87 3.37 10.46
N ARG A 303 11.94 2.89 11.29
CA ARG A 303 11.96 3.14 12.73
C ARG A 303 13.19 2.54 13.40
N VAL A 304 13.56 1.30 13.05
CA VAL A 304 14.79 0.69 13.56
C VAL A 304 16.02 1.51 13.18
N LEU A 305 16.08 2.00 11.94
CA LEU A 305 17.17 2.85 11.47
C LEU A 305 17.18 4.23 12.16
N LEU A 306 16.02 4.82 12.42
CA LEU A 306 15.91 6.10 13.14
C LEU A 306 16.33 5.96 14.60
N GLU A 307 15.86 4.93 15.29
CA GLU A 307 16.29 4.61 16.66
C GLU A 307 17.80 4.33 16.71
N GLY A 308 18.35 3.71 15.66
CA GLY A 308 19.78 3.53 15.50
C GLY A 308 20.52 4.87 15.32
N GLN A 309 20.05 5.72 14.42
CA GLN A 309 20.62 7.04 14.20
C GLN A 309 20.62 7.89 15.48
N ASP A 310 19.53 7.88 16.25
CA ASP A 310 19.43 8.58 17.55
C ASP A 310 20.41 8.01 18.60
N GLY A 311 20.77 6.73 18.45
CA GLY A 311 21.85 6.07 19.19
C GLY A 311 23.26 6.27 18.60
N GLY A 312 23.40 6.91 17.44
CA GLY A 312 24.67 7.28 16.79
C GLY A 312 25.18 6.38 15.66
N TRP A 313 24.29 5.79 14.84
CA TRP A 313 24.65 4.80 13.80
C TRP A 313 23.74 4.88 12.57
#